data_AF-A0A0A2DJD1-F1
#
_entry.id   AF-A0A0A2DJD1-F1
#
_cell.length_a   1.000
_cell.length_b   1.000
_cell.length_c   1.000
_cell.angle_alpha   90.00
_cell.angle_beta   90.00
_cell.angle_gamma   90.00
#
_symmetry.space_group_name_H-M   'P 1'
#
loop_
_entity.id
_entity.type
_entity.pdbx_description
1 polymer ?
#
loop_
_entity_poly.entity_id
_entity_poly.type
_entity_poly.pdbx_seq_one_letter_code
_entity_poly.pdbx_strand_id
1 'polypeptide(L)'
;MVRKLDAACVLKKSRAATARILTELWISETTLNRWQATHGSKTKSDAKELQRLHDENARLKRLLAHAEREKADWKEVSEGSF
;
A
#
# COMPACT_ATOMS: atom_id res chain seq x y z
N MET A 1 -6.55 -2.89 19.20
CA MET A 1 -6.59 -1.44 18.90
C MET A 1 -6.80 -1.18 17.40
N VAL A 2 -6.01 -1.81 16.52
CA VAL A 2 -6.14 -1.72 15.04
C VAL A 2 -7.57 -1.98 14.54
N ARG A 3 -8.24 -3.04 15.01
CA ARG A 3 -9.64 -3.36 14.65
C ARG A 3 -10.65 -2.25 14.94
N LYS A 4 -10.46 -1.48 16.03
CA LYS A 4 -11.35 -0.35 16.37
C LYS A 4 -11.06 0.88 15.49
N LEU A 5 -9.82 1.06 15.07
CA LEU A 5 -9.40 2.08 14.11
C LEU A 5 -9.95 1.80 12.71
N ASP A 6 -9.92 0.53 12.27
CA ASP A 6 -10.51 0.12 10.99
C ASP A 6 -12.03 0.30 11.00
N ALA A 7 -12.70 -0.11 12.08
CA ALA A 7 -14.13 0.13 12.26
C ALA A 7 -14.47 1.63 12.26
N ALA A 8 -13.68 2.47 12.94
CA ALA A 8 -13.83 3.93 12.87
C ALA A 8 -13.63 4.48 11.45
N CYS A 9 -12.67 3.94 10.69
CA CYS A 9 -12.38 4.35 9.32
C CYS A 9 -13.52 3.98 8.37
N VAL A 10 -14.09 2.79 8.52
CA VAL A 10 -15.26 2.32 7.75
C VAL A 10 -16.48 3.21 8.03
N LEU A 11 -16.78 3.48 9.32
CA LEU A 11 -17.90 4.33 9.70
C LEU A 11 -17.73 5.79 9.23
N LYS A 12 -16.48 6.30 9.23
CA LYS A 12 -16.16 7.63 8.71
C LYS A 12 -16.32 7.71 7.18
N LYS A 13 -15.96 6.64 6.45
CA LYS A 13 -16.17 6.54 4.99
C LYS A 13 -17.66 6.51 4.63
N SER A 14 -18.52 5.95 5.47
CA SER A 14 -19.97 6.01 5.32
C SER A 14 -20.62 7.35 5.73
N ARG A 15 -19.82 8.43 5.91
CA ARG A 15 -20.28 9.75 6.38
C ARG A 15 -21.02 9.73 7.74
N ALA A 16 -20.78 8.72 8.58
CA ALA A 16 -21.37 8.70 9.91
C ALA A 16 -20.82 9.85 10.75
N ALA A 17 -21.69 10.51 11.52
CA ALA A 17 -21.28 11.57 12.44
C ALA A 17 -20.27 11.04 13.47
N THR A 18 -19.25 11.83 13.79
CA THR A 18 -18.19 11.46 14.74
C THR A 18 -18.76 11.00 16.08
N ALA A 19 -19.86 11.62 16.54
CA ALA A 19 -20.57 11.21 17.75
C ALA A 19 -21.04 9.75 17.73
N ARG A 20 -21.59 9.26 16.60
CA ARG A 20 -22.00 7.84 16.47
C ARG A 20 -20.80 6.90 16.53
N ILE A 21 -19.67 7.29 15.93
CA ILE A 21 -18.43 6.49 15.94
C ILE A 21 -17.91 6.32 17.37
N LEU A 22 -17.97 7.38 18.20
CA LEU A 22 -17.54 7.35 19.59
C LEU A 22 -18.43 6.44 20.44
N THR A 23 -19.76 6.52 20.24
CA THR A 23 -20.74 5.67 20.94
C THR A 23 -20.61 4.20 20.54
N GLU A 24 -20.51 3.90 19.23
CA GLU A 24 -20.43 2.54 18.70
C GLU A 24 -19.16 1.81 19.16
N LEU A 25 -18.04 2.52 19.20
CA LEU A 25 -16.73 1.95 19.54
C LEU A 25 -16.41 2.01 21.03
N TRP A 26 -17.28 2.67 21.82
CA TRP A 26 -17.11 2.92 23.25
C TRP A 26 -15.75 3.57 23.55
N ILE A 27 -15.43 4.65 22.84
CA ILE A 27 -14.17 5.39 22.98
C ILE A 27 -14.41 6.88 23.11
N SER A 28 -13.53 7.57 23.82
CA SER A 28 -13.55 9.03 23.91
C SER A 28 -13.00 9.68 22.63
N GLU A 29 -13.41 10.94 22.39
CA GLU A 29 -12.92 11.73 21.26
C GLU A 29 -11.41 11.98 21.33
N THR A 30 -10.89 12.18 22.54
CA THR A 30 -9.45 12.26 22.82
C THR A 30 -8.69 10.99 22.40
N THR A 31 -9.27 9.82 22.67
CA THR A 31 -8.67 8.53 22.28
C THR A 31 -8.66 8.38 20.76
N LEU A 32 -9.76 8.73 20.09
CA LEU A 32 -9.87 8.69 18.64
C LEU A 32 -8.90 9.65 17.94
N ASN A 33 -8.76 10.88 18.44
CA ASN A 33 -7.82 11.88 17.90
C ASN A 33 -6.37 11.43 18.06
N ARG A 34 -6.01 10.88 19.23
CA ARG A 34 -4.68 10.30 19.45
C ARG A 34 -4.39 9.17 18.46
N TRP A 35 -5.35 8.27 18.26
CA TRP A 35 -5.22 7.19 17.29
C TRP A 35 -5.10 7.69 15.85
N GLN A 36 -5.87 8.71 15.45
CA GLN A 36 -5.73 9.32 14.12
C GLN A 36 -4.37 10.01 13.94
N ALA A 37 -3.83 10.66 14.97
CA ALA A 37 -2.51 11.28 14.92
C ALA A 37 -1.39 10.22 14.81
N THR A 38 -1.45 9.17 15.63
CA THR A 38 -0.40 8.14 15.68
C THR A 38 -0.47 7.18 14.48
N HIS A 39 -1.67 6.74 14.08
CA HIS A 39 -1.83 5.76 13.01
C HIS A 39 -2.16 6.37 11.66
N GLY A 40 -2.79 7.54 11.59
CA GLY A 40 -3.11 8.21 10.32
C GLY A 40 -1.88 8.66 9.55
N SER A 41 -0.83 9.09 10.25
CA SER A 41 0.48 9.39 9.64
C SER A 41 1.14 8.12 9.11
N LYS A 42 1.15 7.06 9.92
CA LYS A 42 1.75 5.76 9.57
C LYS A 42 1.08 5.13 8.37
N THR A 43 -0.26 5.08 8.32
CA THR A 43 -1.00 4.54 7.17
C THR A 43 -0.79 5.31 5.87
N LYS A 44 -0.60 6.63 5.92
CA LYS A 44 -0.33 7.44 4.72
C LYS A 44 1.10 7.28 4.23
N SER A 45 2.06 7.16 5.14
CA SER A 45 3.46 6.89 4.82
C SER A 45 3.62 5.48 4.25
N ASP A 46 3.02 4.49 4.90
CA ASP A 46 3.07 3.09 4.48
C ASP A 46 2.41 2.91 3.11
N ALA A 47 1.26 3.55 2.85
CA ALA A 47 0.61 3.49 1.53
C ALA A 47 1.47 4.12 0.41
N LYS A 48 2.20 5.21 0.69
CA LYS A 48 3.12 5.82 -0.28
C LYS A 48 4.32 4.93 -0.57
N GLU A 49 4.90 4.33 0.45
CA GLU A 49 6.02 3.40 0.29
C GLU A 49 5.58 2.14 -0.47
N LEU A 50 4.39 1.63 -0.19
CA LEU A 50 3.84 0.46 -0.88
C LEU A 50 3.58 0.75 -2.36
N GLN A 51 3.08 1.95 -2.70
CA GLN A 51 2.96 2.39 -4.09
C GLN A 51 4.32 2.49 -4.77
N ARG A 52 5.31 3.11 -4.12
CA ARG A 52 6.67 3.24 -4.63
C ARG A 52 7.29 1.87 -4.93
N LEU A 53 7.18 0.93 -3.99
CA LEU A 53 7.69 -0.43 -4.16
C LEU A 53 6.96 -1.17 -5.30
N HIS A 54 5.65 -0.95 -5.47
CA HIS A 54 4.90 -1.49 -6.59
C HIS A 54 5.40 -0.97 -7.94
N ASP A 55 5.63 0.35 -8.05
CA ASP A 55 6.12 0.99 -9.27
C ASP A 55 7.55 0.52 -9.59
N GLU A 56 8.40 0.39 -8.58
CA GLU A 56 9.77 -0.12 -8.69
C GLU A 56 9.78 -1.58 -9.14
N ASN A 57 8.92 -2.43 -8.56
CA ASN A 57 8.78 -3.82 -8.97
C ASN A 57 8.28 -3.96 -10.41
N ALA A 58 7.33 -3.11 -10.84
CA ALA A 58 6.86 -3.08 -12.22
C ALA A 58 7.97 -2.68 -13.19
N ARG A 59 8.79 -1.68 -12.83
CA ARG A 59 9.97 -1.27 -13.61
C ARG A 59 11.00 -2.40 -13.70
N LEU A 60 11.33 -3.04 -12.58
CA LEU A 60 12.30 -4.13 -12.53
C LEU A 60 11.84 -5.32 -13.38
N LYS A 61 10.55 -5.68 -13.35
CA LYS A 61 9.99 -6.74 -14.20
C LYS A 61 10.12 -6.44 -15.69
N ARG A 62 9.91 -5.18 -16.11
CA ARG A 62 10.09 -4.78 -17.51
C ARG A 62 11.56 -4.88 -17.94
N LEU A 63 12.48 -4.41 -17.10
CA LEU A 63 13.91 -4.49 -17.37
C LEU A 63 14.40 -5.94 -17.42
N LEU A 64 13.90 -6.79 -16.52
CA LEU A 64 14.20 -8.22 -16.53
C LEU A 64 13.72 -8.88 -17.82
N ALA A 65 12.48 -8.63 -18.23
CA ALA A 65 11.94 -9.18 -19.48
C ALA A 65 12.76 -8.74 -20.72
N HIS A 66 13.24 -7.50 -20.74
CA HIS A 66 14.13 -7.02 -21.80
C HIS A 66 15.48 -7.74 -21.78
N ALA A 67 16.11 -7.83 -20.61
CA ALA A 67 17.41 -8.49 -20.46
C ALA A 67 17.34 -10.00 -20.77
N GLU A 68 16.25 -10.66 -20.40
CA GLU A 68 16.02 -12.08 -20.74
C GLU A 68 15.85 -12.26 -22.25
N ARG A 69 15.17 -11.33 -22.93
CA ARG A 69 15.04 -11.34 -24.38
C ARG A 69 16.37 -11.12 -25.08
N GLU A 70 17.13 -10.10 -24.69
CA GLU A 70 18.47 -9.85 -25.25
C GLU A 70 19.38 -11.06 -25.04
N LYS A 71 19.34 -11.69 -23.86
CA LYS A 71 20.11 -12.91 -23.59
C LYS A 71 19.69 -14.08 -24.48
N ALA A 72 18.42 -14.21 -24.82
CA ALA A 72 17.93 -15.24 -25.74
C ALA A 72 18.40 -14.95 -27.17
N ASP A 73 18.28 -13.71 -27.64
CA ASP A 73 18.72 -13.27 -28.96
C ASP A 73 20.24 -13.51 -29.13
N TRP A 74 21.05 -13.20 -28.10
CA TRP A 74 22.50 -13.49 -28.11
C TRP A 74 22.82 -14.98 -28.20
N LYS A 75 22.04 -15.85 -27.56
CA LYS A 75 22.23 -17.30 -27.66
C LYS A 75 21.95 -17.81 -29.06
N GLU A 76 20.84 -17.37 -29.67
CA GLU A 76 20.45 -17.79 -31.02
C GLU A 76 21.51 -17.37 -32.07
N VAL A 77 22.05 -16.15 -31.98
CA VAL A 77 23.12 -15.69 -32.86
C VAL A 77 24.43 -16.47 -32.64
N SER A 78 24.73 -16.85 -31.40
CA SER A 78 25.93 -17.65 -31.09
C SER A 78 25.82 -19.10 -31.54
N GLU A 79 24.62 -19.68 -31.53
CA GLU A 79 24.37 -21.07 -31.95
C GLU A 79 24.28 -21.19 -33.49
N GLY A 80 23.91 -20.12 -34.20
CA GLY A 80 23.86 -20.07 -35.67
C GLY A 80 25.17 -19.71 -36.39
N SER A 81 26.27 -19.48 -35.66
CA SER A 81 27.56 -19.04 -36.21
C SER A 81 28.59 -20.17 -36.41
N PHE A 82 28.15 -21.42 -36.57
CA PHE A 82 29.00 -22.59 -36.90
C PHE A 82 28.52 -23.32 -38.16
#